data_AF-A0AB38EER5-F1
#
_entry.id   AF-A0AB38EER5-F1
#
_cell.length_a   1.000
_cell.length_b   1.000
_cell.length_c   1.000
_cell.angle_alpha   90.00
_cell.angle_beta   90.00
_cell.angle_gamma   90.00
#
_symmetry.space_group_name_H-M   'P 1'
#
loop_
_entity.id
_entity.type
_entity.pdbx_description
1 polymer ?
#
loop_
_entity_poly.entity_id
_entity_poly.type
_entity_poly.pdbx_seq_one_letter_code
_entity_poly.pdbx_strand_id
1 'polypeptide(L)'
;MSIESSATPTTPNAEALQLNSTEVRILGCLIEKQATNPETYPLTLNALVIACNQKTSRDPVMNLTQGQVGQSLRTLEGRGLTRLVMGSRADRWEHKVDKGLELVPAQVILTGLLLLRGPQTVSELLTRSNRMNRAACGCKSPVLAIA
;
A
#
# COMPACT_ATOMS: atom_id res chain seq x y z
N MET A 1 9.11 -13.68 -45.12
CA MET A 1 10.20 -13.89 -44.16
C MET A 1 9.64 -13.63 -42.78
N SER A 2 9.21 -14.72 -42.14
CA SER A 2 8.80 -14.76 -40.74
C SER A 2 10.05 -14.98 -39.89
N ILE A 3 10.19 -14.22 -38.80
CA ILE A 3 11.08 -14.51 -37.68
C ILE A 3 10.29 -14.11 -36.41
N GLU A 4 9.53 -15.06 -35.86
CA GLU A 4 9.73 -15.69 -34.52
C GLU A 4 9.61 -14.67 -33.37
N SER A 5 8.46 -14.55 -32.70
CA SER A 5 7.99 -15.44 -31.62
C SER A 5 9.12 -15.85 -30.66
N SER A 6 9.32 -15.10 -29.57
CA SER A 6 10.12 -15.59 -28.44
C SER A 6 9.64 -15.03 -27.09
N ALA A 7 9.01 -15.93 -26.35
CA ALA A 7 9.07 -16.10 -24.90
C ALA A 7 8.71 -14.90 -24.00
N THR A 8 7.45 -14.87 -23.55
CA THR A 8 7.16 -14.42 -22.19
C THR A 8 7.75 -15.44 -21.21
N PRO A 9 8.62 -15.04 -20.26
CA PRO A 9 9.00 -15.94 -19.18
C PRO A 9 7.74 -16.21 -18.34
N THR A 10 7.26 -17.44 -18.39
CA THR A 10 6.23 -17.96 -17.49
C THR A 10 6.83 -18.04 -16.08
N THR A 11 6.74 -16.93 -15.35
CA THR A 11 6.94 -16.93 -13.89
C THR A 11 5.78 -17.72 -13.27
N PRO A 12 6.04 -18.64 -12.33
CA PRO A 12 5.03 -19.60 -11.88
C PRO A 12 3.85 -18.90 -11.19
N ASN A 13 2.66 -19.09 -11.76
CA ASN A 13 1.35 -19.23 -11.11
C ASN A 13 0.98 -18.31 -9.93
N ALA A 14 1.45 -17.06 -9.91
CA ALA A 14 0.77 -15.99 -9.18
C ALA A 14 -0.26 -15.39 -10.14
N GLU A 15 -1.52 -15.80 -10.05
CA GLU A 15 -2.61 -15.13 -10.74
C GLU A 15 -2.47 -13.63 -10.47
N ALA A 16 -2.21 -12.83 -11.51
CA ALA A 16 -1.94 -11.42 -11.35
C ALA A 16 -3.12 -10.80 -10.59
N LEU A 17 -2.87 -10.25 -9.39
CA LEU A 17 -3.88 -9.56 -8.61
C LEU A 17 -4.38 -8.36 -9.41
N GLN A 18 -5.46 -8.56 -10.17
CA GLN A 18 -6.12 -7.49 -10.91
C GLN A 18 -6.88 -6.64 -9.90
N LEU A 19 -6.19 -5.62 -9.40
CA LEU A 19 -6.73 -4.64 -8.46
C LEU A 19 -7.27 -3.44 -9.23
N ASN A 20 -8.43 -2.96 -8.82
CA ASN A 20 -8.96 -1.70 -9.35
C ASN A 20 -8.10 -0.53 -8.82
N SER A 21 -8.07 0.58 -9.55
CA SER A 21 -7.42 1.83 -9.16
C SER A 21 -7.80 2.29 -7.73
N THR A 22 -9.05 2.09 -7.34
CA THR A 22 -9.56 2.40 -5.99
C THR A 22 -8.99 1.46 -4.93
N GLU A 23 -8.89 0.17 -5.23
CA GLU A 23 -8.34 -0.85 -4.32
C GLU A 23 -6.85 -0.64 -4.09
N VAL A 24 -6.10 -0.40 -5.18
CA VAL A 24 -4.68 -0.01 -5.16
C VAL A 24 -4.47 1.20 -4.26
N ARG A 25 -5.33 2.22 -4.40
CA ARG A 25 -5.27 3.44 -3.59
C ARG A 25 -5.48 3.15 -2.10
N ILE A 26 -6.50 2.36 -1.77
CA ILE A 26 -6.83 2.00 -0.39
C ILE A 26 -5.66 1.26 0.28
N LEU A 27 -5.10 0.26 -0.39
CA LEU A 27 -3.96 -0.50 0.13
C LEU A 27 -2.74 0.40 0.36
N GLY A 28 -2.41 1.25 -0.62
CA GLY A 28 -1.33 2.22 -0.50
C GLY A 28 -1.53 3.17 0.69
N CYS A 29 -2.76 3.66 0.92
CA CYS A 29 -3.07 4.54 2.05
C CYS A 29 -2.94 3.83 3.40
N LEU A 30 -3.38 2.57 3.52
CA LEU A 30 -3.24 1.80 4.75
C LEU A 30 -1.76 1.57 5.09
N ILE A 31 -0.95 1.18 4.09
CA ILE A 31 0.50 0.99 4.26
C ILE A 31 1.18 2.31 4.67
N GLU A 32 0.87 3.41 3.98
CA GLU A 32 1.45 4.73 4.28
C GLU A 32 1.17 5.15 5.72
N LYS A 33 -0.10 5.04 6.15
CA LYS A 33 -0.52 5.49 7.48
C LYS A 33 -0.03 4.57 8.59
N GLN A 34 0.09 3.27 8.35
CA GLN A 34 0.71 2.36 9.32
C GLN A 34 2.17 2.78 9.60
N ALA A 35 2.95 3.07 8.56
CA ALA A 35 4.35 3.42 8.72
C ALA A 35 4.58 4.85 9.24
N THR A 36 3.75 5.82 8.83
CA THR A 36 3.92 7.22 9.24
C THR A 36 3.29 7.52 10.60
N ASN A 37 2.09 6.99 10.86
CA ASN A 37 1.28 7.32 12.03
C ASN A 37 0.75 6.04 12.72
N PRO A 38 1.61 5.24 13.36
CA PRO A 38 1.21 3.98 13.97
C PRO A 38 0.15 4.16 15.06
N GLU A 39 0.10 5.32 15.73
CA GLU A 39 -0.89 5.62 16.78
C GLU A 39 -2.34 5.68 16.26
N THR A 40 -2.52 6.04 14.99
CA THR A 40 -3.86 6.15 14.38
C THR A 40 -4.32 4.84 13.76
N TYR A 41 -3.41 3.87 13.59
CA TYR A 41 -3.67 2.58 12.98
C TYR A 41 -4.21 1.58 14.01
N PRO A 42 -5.23 0.76 13.70
CA PRO A 42 -5.94 0.62 12.42
C PRO A 42 -6.95 1.75 12.14
N LEU A 43 -7.13 2.07 10.85
CA LEU A 43 -7.87 3.26 10.41
C LEU A 43 -9.38 3.03 10.35
N THR A 44 -10.17 4.05 10.68
CA THR A 44 -11.61 4.04 10.42
C THR A 44 -11.91 4.34 8.95
N LEU A 45 -13.11 3.98 8.49
CA LEU A 45 -13.58 4.25 7.13
C LEU A 45 -13.41 5.74 6.73
N ASN A 46 -13.72 6.66 7.64
CA ASN A 46 -13.61 8.10 7.40
C ASN A 46 -12.15 8.56 7.26
N ALA A 47 -11.26 8.06 8.12
CA ALA A 47 -9.85 8.36 8.03
C ALA A 47 -9.24 7.86 6.71
N LEU A 48 -9.72 6.70 6.23
CA LEU A 48 -9.28 6.13 4.96
C LEU A 48 -9.75 6.96 3.75
N VAL A 49 -11.00 7.44 3.76
CA VAL A 49 -11.51 8.34 2.70
C VAL A 49 -10.67 9.62 2.62
N ILE A 50 -10.37 10.23 3.77
CA ILE A 50 -9.51 11.43 3.84
C ILE A 50 -8.11 11.11 3.29
N ALA A 51 -7.54 9.96 3.66
CA ALA A 51 -6.22 9.54 3.17
C ALA A 51 -6.20 9.28 1.65
N CYS A 52 -7.27 8.70 1.09
CA CYS A 52 -7.37 8.43 -0.35
C CYS A 52 -7.47 9.73 -1.17
N ASN A 53 -8.17 10.73 -0.63
CA ASN A 53 -8.47 12.01 -1.28
C ASN A 53 -7.44 13.11 -0.95
N GLN A 54 -6.31 12.74 -0.37
CA GLN A 54 -5.25 13.69 -0.02
C GLN A 54 -4.66 14.33 -1.29
N LYS A 55 -4.49 15.66 -1.30
CA LYS A 55 -3.90 16.38 -2.45
C LYS A 55 -2.40 16.16 -2.61
N THR A 56 -1.72 15.84 -1.52
CA THR A 56 -0.29 15.57 -1.49
C THR A 56 -0.04 14.08 -1.45
N SER A 57 1.09 13.64 -2.00
CA SER A 57 1.49 12.23 -1.99
C SER A 57 0.59 11.27 -2.77
N ARG A 58 -0.21 11.78 -3.71
CA ARG A 58 -1.11 10.99 -4.58
C ARG A 58 -0.88 11.37 -6.03
N ASP A 59 -0.74 10.36 -6.88
CA ASP A 59 -0.75 10.51 -8.33
C ASP A 59 -1.49 9.31 -8.94
N PRO A 60 -2.69 9.49 -9.53
CA PRO A 60 -3.47 10.72 -9.66
C PRO A 60 -4.22 11.10 -8.37
N VAL A 61 -4.55 12.39 -8.21
CA VAL A 61 -5.46 12.85 -7.15
C VAL A 61 -6.87 12.32 -7.43
N MET A 62 -7.46 11.61 -6.46
CA MET A 62 -8.79 11.03 -6.58
C MET A 62 -9.77 11.73 -5.64
N ASN A 63 -11.06 11.62 -5.94
CA ASN A 63 -12.13 12.04 -5.06
C ASN A 63 -13.12 10.90 -4.91
N LEU A 64 -12.84 10.03 -3.95
CA LEU A 64 -13.62 8.84 -3.65
C LEU A 64 -14.67 9.14 -2.59
N THR A 65 -15.86 8.59 -2.80
CA THR A 65 -16.94 8.61 -1.81
C THR A 65 -16.76 7.51 -0.77
N GLN A 66 -17.38 7.69 0.39
CA GLN A 66 -17.37 6.70 1.47
C GLN A 66 -17.94 5.34 1.02
N GLY A 67 -18.98 5.35 0.17
CA GLY A 67 -19.57 4.12 -0.39
C GLY A 67 -18.63 3.35 -1.30
N GLN A 68 -17.89 4.03 -2.18
CA GLN A 68 -16.90 3.40 -3.07
C GLN A 68 -15.74 2.77 -2.27
N VAL A 69 -15.26 3.49 -1.25
CA VAL A 69 -14.19 2.98 -0.37
C VAL A 69 -14.67 1.76 0.43
N GLY A 70 -15.87 1.83 1.01
CA GLY A 70 -16.45 0.72 1.76
C GLY A 70 -16.69 -0.52 0.91
N GLN A 71 -17.18 -0.36 -0.33
CA GLN A 71 -17.37 -1.49 -1.24
C GLN A 71 -16.03 -2.14 -1.61
N SER A 72 -15.02 -1.33 -1.94
CA SER A 72 -13.69 -1.82 -2.30
C SER A 72 -12.99 -2.52 -1.14
N LEU A 73 -13.18 -2.03 0.10
CA LEU A 73 -12.67 -2.70 1.31
C LEU A 73 -13.25 -4.09 1.52
N ARG A 74 -14.56 -4.28 1.28
CA ARG A 74 -15.19 -5.60 1.35
C ARG A 74 -14.65 -6.55 0.28
N THR A 75 -14.42 -6.06 -0.94
CA THR A 75 -13.77 -6.85 -2.00
C THR A 75 -12.35 -7.27 -1.61
N LEU A 76 -11.57 -6.33 -1.06
CA LEU A 76 -10.21 -6.58 -0.58
C LEU A 76 -10.16 -7.55 0.61
N GLU A 77 -11.16 -7.52 1.48
CA GLU A 77 -11.31 -8.44 2.60
C GLU A 77 -11.58 -9.87 2.12
N GLY A 78 -12.47 -10.02 1.13
CA GLY A 78 -12.72 -11.32 0.49
C GLY A 78 -11.47 -11.91 -0.20
N ARG A 79 -10.53 -11.06 -0.61
CA ARG A 79 -9.21 -11.46 -1.15
C ARG A 79 -8.14 -11.66 -0.08
N GLY A 80 -8.44 -11.39 1.20
CA GLY A 80 -7.50 -11.52 2.31
C GLY A 80 -6.42 -10.44 2.40
N LEU A 81 -6.52 -9.36 1.62
CA LEU A 81 -5.55 -8.24 1.59
C LEU A 81 -5.82 -7.18 2.65
N THR A 82 -7.06 -7.09 3.13
CA THR A 82 -7.47 -6.25 4.25
C THR A 82 -8.20 -7.09 5.28
N ARG A 83 -8.29 -6.58 6.52
CA ARG A 83 -9.06 -7.21 7.57
C ARG A 83 -9.81 -6.16 8.36
N LEU A 84 -11.07 -6.47 8.66
CA LEU A 84 -11.91 -5.71 9.54
C LEU A 84 -11.59 -6.03 11.01
N VAL A 85 -11.25 -5.00 11.76
CA VAL A 85 -11.11 -5.02 13.22
C VAL A 85 -12.35 -4.34 13.79
N MET A 86 -13.30 -5.17 14.24
CA MET A 86 -14.54 -4.70 14.86
C MET A 86 -14.22 -4.00 16.18
N GLY A 87 -14.58 -2.73 16.28
CA GLY A 87 -14.46 -1.94 17.49
C GLY A 87 -15.82 -1.60 18.06
N SER A 88 -15.93 -1.49 19.38
CA SER A 88 -17.19 -1.11 20.05
C SER A 88 -17.72 0.26 19.61
N ARG A 89 -16.85 1.19 19.20
CA ARG A 89 -17.23 2.54 18.75
C ARG A 89 -17.33 2.70 17.24
N ALA A 90 -16.44 2.02 16.50
CA ALA A 90 -16.33 2.14 15.06
C ALA A 90 -15.50 0.98 14.50
N ASP A 91 -15.86 0.59 13.28
CA ASP A 91 -15.13 -0.35 12.46
C ASP A 91 -13.78 0.24 12.04
N ARG A 92 -12.73 -0.57 12.21
CA ARG A 92 -11.37 -0.22 11.83
C ARG A 92 -10.82 -1.23 10.84
N TRP A 93 -9.95 -0.78 9.95
CA TRP A 93 -9.40 -1.56 8.86
C TRP A 93 -7.88 -1.63 8.98
N GLU A 94 -7.35 -2.85 8.91
CA GLU A 94 -5.94 -3.14 8.80
C GLU A 94 -5.63 -3.74 7.41
N HIS A 95 -4.43 -3.47 6.88
CA HIS A 95 -3.91 -4.19 5.73
C HIS A 95 -3.20 -5.47 6.17
N LYS A 96 -3.22 -6.47 5.30
CA LYS A 96 -2.53 -7.75 5.45
C LYS A 96 -1.63 -8.04 4.25
N VAL A 97 -1.11 -6.99 3.61
CA VAL A 97 -0.28 -7.11 2.40
C VAL A 97 1.06 -7.79 2.73
N ASP A 98 1.56 -7.59 3.95
CA ASP A 98 2.71 -8.29 4.52
C ASP A 98 2.54 -9.81 4.46
N LYS A 99 1.38 -10.33 4.91
CA LYS A 99 1.09 -11.76 4.96
C LYS A 99 0.59 -12.30 3.62
N GLY A 100 -0.18 -11.52 2.87
CA GLY A 100 -0.75 -11.95 1.59
C GLY A 100 0.29 -12.11 0.49
N LEU A 101 1.37 -11.32 0.55
CA LEU A 101 2.45 -11.34 -0.45
C LEU A 101 3.81 -11.76 0.14
N GLU A 102 3.85 -12.19 1.41
CA GLU A 102 5.07 -12.60 2.13
C GLU A 102 6.22 -11.58 2.00
N LEU A 103 5.90 -10.30 2.14
CA LEU A 103 6.85 -9.20 1.91
C LEU A 103 7.56 -8.78 3.19
N VAL A 104 8.84 -8.45 3.08
CA VAL A 104 9.58 -7.81 4.19
C VAL A 104 9.09 -6.37 4.40
N PRO A 105 9.21 -5.78 5.61
CA PRO A 105 8.71 -4.43 5.88
C PRO A 105 9.22 -3.35 4.90
N ALA A 106 10.49 -3.45 4.47
CA ALA A 106 11.06 -2.54 3.47
C ALA A 106 10.37 -2.67 2.10
N GLN A 107 10.06 -3.90 1.66
CA GLN A 107 9.33 -4.15 0.42
C GLN A 107 7.89 -3.64 0.52
N VAL A 108 7.22 -3.83 1.67
CA VAL A 108 5.87 -3.31 1.89
C VAL A 108 5.83 -1.78 1.71
N ILE A 109 6.80 -1.07 2.28
CA ILE A 109 6.90 0.40 2.14
C ILE A 109 7.10 0.80 0.68
N LEU A 110 8.01 0.13 -0.04
CA LEU A 110 8.25 0.40 -1.46
C LEU A 110 7.01 0.13 -2.30
N THR A 111 6.32 -0.99 -2.08
CA THR A 111 5.05 -1.31 -2.73
C THR A 111 4.02 -0.24 -2.44
N GLY A 112 3.84 0.19 -1.19
CA GLY A 112 2.92 1.29 -0.84
C GLY A 112 3.23 2.59 -1.57
N LEU A 113 4.50 2.97 -1.70
CA LEU A 113 4.91 4.17 -2.44
C LEU A 113 4.60 4.06 -3.93
N LEU A 114 4.85 2.90 -4.54
CA LEU A 114 4.55 2.63 -5.95
C LEU A 114 3.04 2.60 -6.21
N LEU A 115 2.24 2.04 -5.31
CA LEU A 115 0.77 2.01 -5.43
C LEU A 115 0.15 3.43 -5.37
N LEU A 116 0.76 4.35 -4.62
CA LEU A 116 0.22 5.69 -4.41
C LEU A 116 0.57 6.70 -5.51
N ARG A 117 1.72 6.51 -6.17
CA ARG A 117 2.27 7.49 -7.13
C ARG A 117 2.70 6.89 -8.46
N GLY A 118 2.59 5.57 -8.63
CA GLY A 118 3.03 4.89 -9.84
C GLY A 118 4.57 4.86 -9.99
N PRO A 119 5.07 4.83 -11.25
CA PRO A 119 6.48 4.67 -11.54
C PRO A 119 7.29 5.86 -11.03
N GLN A 120 8.30 5.57 -10.21
CA GLN A 120 9.17 6.55 -9.56
C GLN A 120 10.62 6.18 -9.77
N THR A 121 11.49 7.18 -9.71
CA THR A 121 12.94 6.95 -9.74
C THR A 121 13.46 6.41 -8.41
N VAL A 122 14.62 5.77 -8.43
CA VAL A 122 15.24 5.19 -7.22
C VAL A 122 15.53 6.26 -6.17
N SER A 123 15.98 7.45 -6.59
CA SER A 123 16.27 8.58 -5.69
C SER A 123 15.02 9.11 -4.99
N GLU A 124 13.88 9.19 -5.69
CA GLU A 124 12.60 9.55 -5.11
C GLU A 124 12.10 8.51 -4.11
N LEU A 125 12.23 7.22 -4.45
CA LEU A 125 11.85 6.13 -3.57
C LEU A 125 12.66 6.15 -2.27
N LEU A 126 13.99 6.34 -2.34
CA LEU A 126 14.85 6.46 -1.16
C LEU A 126 14.47 7.65 -0.28
N THR A 127 14.24 8.81 -0.89
CA THR A 127 13.88 10.03 -0.15
C THR A 127 12.54 9.88 0.58
N ARG A 128 11.56 9.24 -0.07
CA ARG A 128 10.20 9.06 0.47
C ARG A 128 10.14 7.91 1.48
N SER A 129 10.85 6.81 1.23
CA SER A 129 10.92 5.66 2.12
C SER A 129 11.62 5.99 3.43
N ASN A 130 12.62 6.88 3.43
CA ASN A 130 13.30 7.32 4.67
C ASN A 130 12.35 7.89 5.74
N ARG A 131 11.25 8.53 5.33
CA ARG A 131 10.23 9.04 6.27
C ARG A 131 9.38 7.93 6.89
N MET A 132 9.25 6.79 6.20
CA MET A 132 8.39 5.66 6.58
C MET A 132 9.19 4.55 7.29
N ASN A 133 10.40 4.26 6.81
CA ASN A 133 11.24 3.16 7.29
C ASN A 133 11.88 3.45 8.65
N ARG A 134 12.12 4.72 8.98
CA ARG A 134 12.66 5.12 10.29
C ARG A 134 11.72 4.77 11.45
N ALA A 135 10.43 4.60 11.19
CA ALA A 135 9.45 4.16 12.19
C ALA A 135 9.35 2.62 12.30
N ALA A 136 9.55 1.89 11.19
CA ALA A 136 9.45 0.43 11.15
C ALA A 136 10.71 -0.28 11.69
N CYS A 137 11.89 0.31 11.47
CA CYS A 137 13.13 -0.20 12.02
C CYS A 137 13.32 0.43 13.41
N GLY A 138 12.94 -0.30 14.47
CA GLY A 138 13.23 0.07 15.87
C GLY A 138 14.72 0.19 16.21
N CYS A 139 15.62 0.15 15.23
CA CYS A 139 17.03 0.47 15.39
C CYS A 139 17.22 1.98 15.54
N LYS A 140 17.30 2.44 16.79
CA LYS A 140 17.87 3.75 17.19
C LYS A 140 19.38 3.89 16.85
N SER A 141 19.90 3.27 15.80
CA SER A 141 21.32 3.36 15.48
C SER A 141 21.56 4.15 14.19
N PRO A 142 22.34 5.25 14.23
CA PRO A 142 22.58 6.15 13.09
C PRO A 142 23.58 5.60 12.06
N VAL A 143 23.87 4.30 12.03
CA VAL A 143 25.08 3.76 11.38
C VAL A 143 24.89 3.39 9.89
N LEU A 144 23.66 3.43 9.36
CA LEU A 144 23.44 3.21 7.92
C LEU A 144 23.08 4.49 7.15
N ALA A 145 23.76 5.57 7.49
CA ALA A 145 23.95 6.68 6.57
C ALA A 145 25.35 6.52 5.96
N ILE A 146 25.40 6.24 4.67
CA ILE A 146 26.59 6.33 3.80
C ILE A 146 27.60 5.18 3.97
N ALA A 147 27.35 4.10 3.23
CA ALA A 147 28.41 3.39 2.51
C ALA A 147 28.06 3.48 1.02
#